data_AF-K6ZEM9-F1
#
_entry.id   AF-K6ZEM9-F1
#
_cell.length_a   1.000
_cell.length_b   1.000
_cell.length_c   1.000
_cell.angle_alpha   90.00
_cell.angle_beta   90.00
_cell.angle_gamma   90.00
#
_symmetry.space_group_name_H-M   'P 1'
#
loop_
_entity.id
_entity.type
_entity.pdbx_description
1 polymer ?
#
loop_
_entity_poly.entity_id
_entity_poly.type
_entity_poly.pdbx_seq_one_letter_code
_entity_poly.pdbx_strand_id
1 'polypeptide(L)'
;MKPPIVLVIHGMGTHVTGDVIKEVKTGLNASASFLGLQNFALDTHFDFEEYNYSEYFDEQRKAQGDFFKALGKVIPFSSRFLQELFQFQAKLADDSFFYTHWLDVITYGVLDTIRITAMLRLKEKLLTLLRDAANDAEGKRDVIVVAHSLGTAMTHDVLTSLYLRPDEPDDDEKIRYINHPLSGLWMVANVSRMTQILTRYLDPNHSIVRDDSANSAGVAKIYYPIYNQFDPFTVFKRYLVEPVYGDLIRTNSLRFIKHTDGSKTVNPHSLTEYFSNPEVGAEFLYQHTMLQITPAMRQAAKVKYLTTTIDGELKDAVKEILAKIKALSNTVNASNDLLSLISCSMQLFLFVKELKDLYATSSKQGA
;
A
#
# COMPACT_ATOMS: atom_id res chain seq x y z
N MET A 1 -19.08 -22.33 -9.19
CA MET A 1 -18.70 -20.91 -9.33
C MET A 1 -17.19 -20.84 -9.28
N LYS A 2 -16.57 -20.13 -10.21
CA LYS A 2 -15.14 -19.86 -10.16
C LYS A 2 -14.79 -19.03 -8.92
N PRO A 3 -13.57 -19.18 -8.38
CA PRO A 3 -13.08 -18.31 -7.33
C PRO A 3 -13.15 -16.82 -7.72
N PRO A 4 -13.30 -15.90 -6.76
CA PRO A 4 -13.06 -14.47 -7.00
C PRO A 4 -11.63 -14.21 -7.48
N ILE A 5 -11.45 -13.16 -8.28
CA ILE A 5 -10.13 -12.71 -8.73
C ILE A 5 -9.59 -11.69 -7.74
N VAL A 6 -8.37 -11.89 -7.25
CA VAL A 6 -7.64 -10.95 -6.40
C VAL A 6 -6.52 -10.31 -7.20
N LEU A 7 -6.72 -9.06 -7.62
CA LEU A 7 -5.68 -8.25 -8.24
C LEU A 7 -4.82 -7.60 -7.15
N VAL A 8 -3.56 -8.01 -7.08
CA VAL A 8 -2.57 -7.47 -6.15
C VAL A 8 -1.74 -6.40 -6.87
N ILE A 9 -1.71 -5.20 -6.29
CA ILE A 9 -0.98 -4.04 -6.78
C ILE A 9 0.07 -3.67 -5.74
N HIS A 10 1.35 -3.80 -6.11
CA HIS A 10 2.45 -3.70 -5.17
C HIS A 10 2.80 -2.26 -4.76
N GLY A 11 3.64 -2.15 -3.74
CA GLY A 11 4.19 -0.91 -3.22
C GLY A 11 5.46 -0.41 -3.92
N MET A 12 6.07 0.62 -3.36
CA MET A 12 7.40 1.09 -3.79
C MET A 12 8.44 -0.05 -3.78
N GLY A 13 9.48 0.09 -4.61
CA GLY A 13 10.55 -0.87 -4.78
C GLY A 13 10.49 -1.62 -6.11
N THR A 14 11.54 -2.41 -6.37
CA THR A 14 11.60 -3.35 -7.48
C THR A 14 11.16 -4.73 -6.98
N HIS A 15 10.12 -5.28 -7.62
CA HIS A 15 9.56 -6.59 -7.29
C HIS A 15 9.70 -7.54 -8.48
N VAL A 16 10.08 -8.79 -8.24
CA VAL A 16 9.99 -9.84 -9.27
C VAL A 16 8.52 -10.30 -9.34
N THR A 17 8.01 -10.52 -10.56
CA THR A 17 6.65 -11.00 -10.77
C THR A 17 6.33 -12.22 -9.91
N GLY A 18 5.28 -12.11 -9.11
CA GLY A 18 4.79 -13.17 -8.22
C GLY A 18 5.28 -13.06 -6.78
N ASP A 19 6.30 -12.25 -6.48
CA ASP A 19 6.78 -12.05 -5.10
C ASP A 19 5.71 -11.38 -4.22
N VAL A 20 4.93 -10.48 -4.81
CA VAL A 20 3.93 -9.71 -4.06
C VAL A 20 2.72 -10.59 -3.78
N ILE A 21 2.28 -11.41 -4.74
CA ILE A 21 1.30 -12.47 -4.50
C ILE A 21 1.80 -13.41 -3.39
N LYS A 22 3.08 -13.79 -3.41
CA LYS A 22 3.67 -14.66 -2.37
C LYS A 22 3.61 -14.02 -0.99
N GLU A 23 3.84 -12.72 -0.84
CA GLU A 23 3.68 -12.03 0.44
C GLU A 23 2.24 -12.08 0.96
N VAL A 24 1.26 -11.77 0.10
CA VAL A 24 -0.17 -11.84 0.46
C VAL A 24 -0.54 -13.26 0.88
N LYS A 25 -0.17 -14.26 0.08
CA LYS A 25 -0.44 -15.68 0.39
C LYS A 25 0.23 -16.11 1.70
N THR A 26 1.46 -15.69 1.94
CA THR A 26 2.20 -16.00 3.18
C THR A 26 1.48 -15.42 4.39
N GLY A 27 1.07 -14.15 4.32
CA GLY A 27 0.31 -13.51 5.41
C GLY A 27 -1.04 -14.17 5.65
N LEU A 28 -1.82 -14.43 4.60
CA LEU A 28 -3.12 -15.09 4.71
C LEU A 28 -3.01 -16.52 5.26
N ASN A 29 -2.00 -17.30 4.84
CA ASN A 29 -1.75 -18.62 5.40
C ASN A 29 -1.36 -18.57 6.88
N ALA A 30 -0.57 -17.57 7.29
CA ALA A 30 -0.28 -17.36 8.70
C ALA A 30 -1.55 -17.03 9.50
N SER A 31 -2.42 -16.17 8.97
CA SER A 31 -3.72 -15.85 9.57
C SER A 31 -4.64 -17.08 9.69
N ALA A 32 -4.73 -17.88 8.64
CA ALA A 32 -5.47 -19.15 8.62
C ALA A 32 -4.94 -20.14 9.68
N SER A 33 -3.62 -20.22 9.85
CA SER A 33 -2.98 -21.02 10.90
C SER A 33 -3.36 -20.53 12.30
N PHE A 34 -3.37 -19.22 12.55
CA PHE A 34 -3.84 -18.66 13.82
C PHE A 34 -5.32 -19.00 14.08
N LEU A 35 -6.16 -18.98 13.05
CA LEU A 35 -7.56 -19.40 13.10
C LEU A 35 -7.75 -20.92 13.33
N GLY A 36 -6.69 -21.72 13.24
CA GLY A 36 -6.75 -23.16 13.39
C GLY A 36 -7.25 -23.88 12.13
N LEU A 37 -7.24 -23.22 10.97
CA LEU A 37 -7.60 -23.82 9.69
C LEU A 37 -6.44 -24.67 9.18
N GLN A 38 -6.47 -25.97 9.46
CA GLN A 38 -5.47 -26.92 8.97
C GLN A 38 -5.67 -27.20 7.47
N ASN A 39 -4.58 -27.37 6.73
CA ASN A 39 -4.58 -27.67 5.29
C ASN A 39 -5.35 -26.66 4.43
N PHE A 40 -5.44 -25.41 4.89
CA PHE A 40 -6.06 -24.34 4.11
C PHE A 40 -5.27 -24.09 2.82
N ALA A 41 -5.93 -24.21 1.67
CA ALA A 41 -5.34 -24.02 0.37
C ALA A 41 -5.90 -22.75 -0.28
N LEU A 42 -5.18 -21.63 -0.18
CA LEU A 42 -5.64 -20.34 -0.70
C LEU A 42 -6.07 -20.38 -2.17
N ASP A 43 -5.37 -21.15 -2.99
CA ASP A 43 -5.60 -21.24 -4.44
C ASP A 43 -6.88 -21.99 -4.82
N THR A 44 -7.57 -22.63 -3.86
CA THR A 44 -8.93 -23.16 -4.09
C THR A 44 -10.02 -22.12 -3.85
N HIS A 45 -9.66 -21.00 -3.22
CA HIS A 45 -10.58 -19.94 -2.82
C HIS A 45 -10.39 -18.63 -3.60
N PHE A 46 -9.24 -18.45 -4.26
CA PHE A 46 -8.90 -17.22 -4.95
C PHE A 46 -8.07 -17.49 -6.21
N ASP A 47 -8.33 -16.74 -7.27
CA ASP A 47 -7.43 -16.62 -8.41
C ASP A 47 -6.64 -15.32 -8.25
N PHE A 48 -5.32 -15.42 -8.05
CA PHE A 48 -4.47 -14.25 -7.85
C PHE A 48 -3.90 -13.75 -9.18
N GLU A 49 -4.00 -12.44 -9.38
CA GLU A 49 -3.29 -11.71 -10.44
C GLU A 49 -2.42 -10.62 -9.83
N GLU A 50 -1.33 -10.28 -10.51
CA GLU A 50 -0.43 -9.21 -10.09
C GLU A 50 -0.38 -8.12 -11.15
N TYR A 51 -0.35 -6.86 -10.70
CA TYR A 51 0.08 -5.74 -11.54
C TYR A 51 1.39 -5.19 -11.01
N ASN A 52 2.42 -5.25 -11.86
CA ASN A 52 3.75 -4.80 -11.53
C ASN A 52 4.19 -3.58 -12.37
N TYR A 53 4.32 -2.42 -11.72
CA TYR A 53 4.81 -1.18 -12.34
C TYR A 53 6.30 -0.95 -12.16
N SER A 54 7.01 -1.78 -11.38
CA SER A 54 8.43 -1.62 -11.10
C SER A 54 9.27 -1.64 -12.37
N GLU A 55 8.97 -2.54 -13.31
CA GLU A 55 9.71 -2.64 -14.58
C GLU A 55 9.69 -1.32 -15.35
N TYR A 56 8.52 -0.69 -15.46
CA TYR A 56 8.37 0.61 -16.12
C TYR A 56 9.18 1.69 -15.39
N PHE A 57 9.13 1.72 -14.06
CA PHE A 57 9.87 2.71 -13.26
C PHE A 57 11.38 2.51 -13.37
N ASP A 58 11.84 1.27 -13.38
CA ASP A 58 13.24 0.90 -13.59
C ASP A 58 13.73 1.29 -14.98
N GLU A 59 12.94 1.07 -16.02
CA GLU A 59 13.23 1.55 -17.38
C GLU A 59 13.36 3.06 -17.43
N GLN A 60 12.43 3.80 -16.81
CA GLN A 60 12.47 5.26 -16.78
C GLN A 60 13.71 5.77 -16.03
N ARG A 61 14.06 5.18 -14.88
CA ARG A 61 15.28 5.53 -14.15
C ARG A 61 16.54 5.29 -14.98
N LYS A 62 16.63 4.14 -15.65
CA LYS A 62 17.77 3.79 -16.52
C LYS A 62 17.87 4.75 -17.71
N ALA A 63 16.75 5.04 -18.38
CA ALA A 63 16.69 5.92 -19.54
C ALA A 63 17.04 7.37 -19.20
N GLN A 64 16.73 7.83 -18.00
CA GLN A 64 17.06 9.18 -17.57
C GLN A 64 18.53 9.36 -17.23
N GLY A 65 19.27 8.28 -16.91
CA GLY A 65 20.72 8.23 -16.69
C GLY A 65 21.23 8.99 -15.45
N ASP A 66 20.62 10.13 -15.16
CA ASP A 66 20.75 10.96 -13.98
C ASP A 66 19.36 11.52 -13.63
N PHE A 67 18.65 10.82 -12.74
CA PHE A 67 17.32 11.21 -12.27
C PHE A 67 17.26 12.68 -11.83
N PHE A 68 18.35 13.20 -11.24
CA PHE A 68 18.42 14.58 -10.77
C PHE A 68 18.48 15.59 -11.90
N LYS A 69 19.08 15.21 -13.03
CA LYS A 69 19.02 16.00 -14.26
C LYS A 69 17.60 16.07 -14.80
N ALA A 70 16.83 14.99 -14.73
CA ALA A 70 15.42 15.00 -15.12
C ALA A 70 14.59 15.87 -14.17
N LEU A 71 14.80 15.73 -12.85
CA LEU A 71 14.12 16.53 -11.84
C LEU A 71 14.46 18.03 -12.00
N GLY A 72 15.70 18.38 -12.33
CA GLY A 72 16.13 19.77 -12.57
C GLY A 72 15.56 20.42 -13.82
N LYS A 73 14.99 19.64 -14.75
CA LYS A 73 14.20 20.19 -15.87
C LYS A 73 12.79 20.59 -15.45
N VAL A 74 12.26 19.94 -14.41
CA VAL A 74 10.89 20.15 -13.91
C VAL A 74 10.90 21.18 -12.77
N ILE A 75 11.96 21.23 -11.98
CA ILE A 75 12.07 22.08 -10.80
C ILE A 75 13.35 22.92 -10.87
N PRO A 76 13.26 24.26 -10.83
CA PRO A 76 14.43 25.11 -10.70
C PRO A 76 15.00 24.99 -9.29
N PHE A 77 16.17 24.35 -9.16
CA PHE A 77 16.81 24.16 -7.86
C PHE A 77 17.65 25.36 -7.44
N SER A 78 17.61 25.70 -6.15
CA SER A 78 18.64 26.52 -5.53
C SER A 78 19.92 25.69 -5.31
N SER A 79 21.08 26.35 -5.26
CA SER A 79 22.36 25.71 -4.93
C SER A 79 22.31 24.98 -3.57
N ARG A 80 21.61 25.58 -2.60
CA ARG A 80 21.38 24.98 -1.27
C ARG A 80 20.60 23.67 -1.38
N PHE A 81 19.50 23.65 -2.14
CA PHE A 81 18.68 22.44 -2.29
C PHE A 81 19.45 21.32 -3.00
N LEU A 82 20.23 21.64 -4.03
CA LEU A 82 21.12 20.66 -4.68
C LEU A 82 22.11 20.04 -3.70
N GLN A 83 22.68 20.85 -2.79
CA GLN A 83 23.58 20.34 -1.77
C GLN A 83 22.87 19.40 -0.80
N GLU A 84 21.65 19.75 -0.35
CA GLU A 84 20.81 18.88 0.49
C GLU A 84 20.51 17.54 -0.21
N LEU A 85 20.21 17.59 -1.51
CA LEU A 85 19.93 16.43 -2.35
C LEU A 85 21.13 15.49 -2.47
N PHE A 86 22.31 16.04 -2.75
CA PHE A 86 23.55 15.25 -2.83
C PHE A 86 23.95 14.65 -1.47
N GLN A 87 23.76 15.39 -0.37
CA GLN A 87 24.02 14.85 0.96
C GLN A 87 23.07 13.71 1.32
N PHE A 88 21.79 13.83 0.96
CA PHE A 88 20.82 12.76 1.14
C PHE A 88 21.18 11.53 0.30
N GLN A 89 21.52 11.72 -0.98
CA GLN A 89 21.99 10.64 -1.84
C GLN A 89 23.20 9.93 -1.24
N ALA A 90 24.19 10.67 -0.75
CA ALA A 90 25.37 10.09 -0.10
C ALA A 90 25.01 9.25 1.14
N LYS A 91 24.02 9.67 1.93
CA LYS A 91 23.52 8.91 3.09
C LYS A 91 22.78 7.62 2.71
N LEU A 92 22.25 7.55 1.49
CA LEU A 92 21.53 6.38 0.97
C LEU A 92 22.37 5.52 0.02
N ALA A 93 23.57 5.96 -0.37
CA ALA A 93 24.36 5.31 -1.43
C ALA A 93 24.66 3.83 -1.13
N ASP A 94 24.83 3.48 0.15
CA ASP A 94 25.09 2.11 0.60
C ASP A 94 23.80 1.28 0.81
N ASP A 95 22.61 1.88 0.70
CA ASP A 95 21.30 1.22 0.88
C ASP A 95 20.43 1.35 -0.39
N SER A 96 20.66 0.43 -1.33
CA SER A 96 19.93 0.35 -2.61
C SER A 96 18.41 0.24 -2.45
N PHE A 97 17.94 -0.34 -1.33
CA PHE A 97 16.52 -0.42 -1.01
C PHE A 97 15.95 0.98 -0.78
N PHE A 98 16.50 1.78 0.13
CA PHE A 98 15.95 3.12 0.40
C PHE A 98 16.11 4.06 -0.79
N TYR A 99 17.20 3.92 -1.52
CA TYR A 99 17.42 4.72 -2.72
C TYR A 99 16.31 4.49 -3.76
N THR A 100 16.01 3.24 -4.09
CA THR A 100 14.94 2.92 -5.06
C THR A 100 13.55 3.31 -4.56
N HIS A 101 13.26 3.06 -3.28
CA HIS A 101 11.93 3.34 -2.71
C HIS A 101 11.61 4.83 -2.65
N TRP A 102 12.58 5.66 -2.29
CA TRP A 102 12.41 7.11 -2.32
C TRP A 102 12.27 7.63 -3.76
N LEU A 103 13.09 7.12 -4.68
CA LEU A 103 13.00 7.50 -6.09
C LEU A 103 11.63 7.18 -6.69
N ASP A 104 11.00 6.06 -6.32
CA ASP A 104 9.63 5.75 -6.76
C ASP A 104 8.62 6.81 -6.32
N VAL A 105 8.70 7.24 -5.05
CA VAL A 105 7.82 8.27 -4.50
C VAL A 105 8.00 9.60 -5.23
N ILE A 106 9.24 10.01 -5.52
CA ILE A 106 9.48 11.25 -6.28
C ILE A 106 9.09 11.09 -7.74
N THR A 107 9.40 9.95 -8.37
CA THR A 107 9.04 9.65 -9.76
C THR A 107 7.53 9.74 -9.95
N TYR A 108 6.76 9.07 -9.10
CA TYR A 108 5.30 9.13 -9.14
C TYR A 108 4.76 10.50 -8.70
N GLY A 109 5.34 11.07 -7.63
CA GLY A 109 4.87 12.28 -6.98
C GLY A 109 5.09 13.56 -7.80
N VAL A 110 6.15 13.60 -8.62
CA VAL A 110 6.65 14.84 -9.25
C VAL A 110 6.69 14.75 -10.78
N LEU A 111 6.95 13.57 -11.35
CA LEU A 111 7.14 13.45 -12.80
C LEU A 111 5.81 13.06 -13.48
N ASP A 112 5.00 14.07 -13.82
CA ASP A 112 3.65 13.90 -14.38
C ASP A 112 3.57 12.92 -15.55
N THR A 113 4.48 13.00 -16.52
CA THR A 113 4.48 12.08 -17.68
C THR A 113 4.61 10.61 -17.27
N ILE A 114 5.49 10.33 -16.30
CA ILE A 114 5.69 8.97 -15.82
C ILE A 114 4.47 8.52 -15.01
N ARG A 115 3.96 9.38 -14.13
CA ARG A 115 2.74 9.12 -13.36
C ARG A 115 1.57 8.77 -14.29
N ILE A 116 1.27 9.63 -15.25
CA ILE A 116 0.14 9.46 -16.20
C ILE A 116 0.29 8.15 -16.98
N THR A 117 1.49 7.85 -17.48
CA THR A 117 1.72 6.61 -18.23
C THR A 117 1.52 5.36 -17.36
N ALA A 118 2.01 5.38 -16.12
CA ALA A 118 1.80 4.28 -15.18
C ALA A 118 0.32 4.10 -14.80
N MET A 119 -0.39 5.22 -14.61
CA MET A 119 -1.83 5.22 -14.38
C MET A 119 -2.60 4.64 -15.56
N LEU A 120 -2.26 5.01 -16.81
CA LEU A 120 -2.93 4.48 -18.00
C LEU A 120 -2.77 2.96 -18.13
N ARG A 121 -1.56 2.43 -17.86
CA ARG A 121 -1.30 0.99 -17.86
C ARG A 121 -2.14 0.25 -16.80
N LEU A 122 -2.23 0.78 -15.58
CA LEU A 122 -3.08 0.18 -14.54
C LEU A 122 -4.57 0.34 -14.87
N LYS A 123 -4.98 1.48 -15.44
CA LYS A 123 -6.36 1.72 -15.90
C LYS A 123 -6.79 0.67 -16.92
N GLU A 124 -5.94 0.40 -17.92
CA GLU A 124 -6.16 -0.63 -18.93
C GLU A 124 -6.28 -2.03 -18.29
N LYS A 125 -5.36 -2.39 -17.39
CA LYS A 125 -5.41 -3.68 -16.67
C LYS A 125 -6.72 -3.84 -15.88
N LEU A 126 -7.12 -2.84 -15.11
CA LEU A 126 -8.35 -2.87 -14.32
C LEU A 126 -9.59 -2.93 -15.20
N LEU A 127 -9.64 -2.15 -16.28
CA LEU A 127 -10.79 -2.13 -17.18
C LEU A 127 -10.98 -3.48 -17.88
N THR A 128 -9.90 -4.07 -18.38
CA THR A 128 -9.92 -5.41 -18.99
C THR A 128 -10.37 -6.44 -17.98
N LEU A 129 -9.77 -6.47 -16.78
CA LEU A 129 -10.13 -7.40 -15.73
C LEU A 129 -11.62 -7.31 -15.34
N LEU A 130 -12.15 -6.09 -15.18
CA LEU A 130 -13.54 -5.89 -14.80
C LEU A 130 -14.53 -6.29 -15.90
N ARG A 131 -14.15 -6.09 -17.18
CA ARG A 131 -14.96 -6.54 -18.33
C ARG A 131 -14.94 -8.04 -18.46
N ASP A 132 -13.78 -8.68 -18.32
CA ASP A 132 -13.63 -10.12 -18.41
C ASP A 132 -14.38 -10.81 -17.26
N ALA A 133 -14.26 -10.30 -16.03
CA ALA A 133 -15.00 -10.81 -14.88
C ALA A 133 -16.51 -10.62 -15.00
N ALA A 134 -16.98 -9.53 -15.63
CA ALA A 134 -18.40 -9.29 -15.87
C ALA A 134 -18.98 -10.20 -16.96
N ASN A 135 -18.16 -10.63 -17.92
CA ASN A 135 -18.56 -11.41 -19.10
C ASN A 135 -18.05 -12.86 -19.09
N ASP A 136 -17.58 -13.38 -17.94
CA ASP A 136 -17.09 -14.77 -17.86
C ASP A 136 -18.21 -15.76 -18.23
N ALA A 137 -17.87 -16.75 -19.06
CA ALA A 137 -18.81 -17.71 -19.62
C ALA A 137 -19.51 -18.57 -18.54
N GLU A 138 -18.90 -18.72 -17.36
CA GLU A 138 -19.47 -19.45 -16.22
C GLU A 138 -20.25 -18.55 -15.25
N GLY A 139 -20.45 -17.28 -15.62
CA GLY A 139 -21.16 -16.27 -14.85
C GLY A 139 -20.22 -15.23 -14.24
N LYS A 140 -20.81 -14.09 -13.86
CA LYS A 140 -20.09 -12.94 -13.30
C LYS A 140 -19.20 -13.36 -12.13
N ARG A 141 -17.93 -12.95 -12.17
CA ARG A 141 -16.94 -13.17 -11.11
C ARG A 141 -16.74 -11.91 -10.29
N ASP A 142 -16.49 -12.10 -9.00
CA ASP A 142 -16.13 -11.01 -8.11
C ASP A 142 -14.66 -10.61 -8.32
N VAL A 143 -14.40 -9.30 -8.39
CA VAL A 143 -13.05 -8.72 -8.48
C VAL A 143 -12.73 -8.02 -7.16
N ILE A 144 -11.61 -8.41 -6.56
CA ILE A 144 -11.08 -7.84 -5.32
C ILE A 144 -9.74 -7.18 -5.66
N VAL A 145 -9.55 -5.94 -5.23
CA VAL A 145 -8.28 -5.24 -5.40
C VAL A 145 -7.57 -5.15 -4.04
N VAL A 146 -6.33 -5.61 -3.99
CA VAL A 146 -5.42 -5.45 -2.86
C VAL A 146 -4.27 -4.56 -3.29
N ALA A 147 -4.32 -3.29 -2.90
CA ALA A 147 -3.27 -2.34 -3.18
C ALA A 147 -2.40 -2.11 -1.93
N HIS A 148 -1.10 -1.98 -2.12
CA HIS A 148 -0.13 -1.82 -1.04
C HIS A 148 0.71 -0.57 -1.18
N SER A 149 0.92 0.18 -0.10
CA SER A 149 1.88 1.30 -0.07
C SER A 149 1.68 2.24 -1.28
N LEU A 150 2.71 2.57 -2.07
CA LEU A 150 2.59 3.42 -3.26
C LEU A 150 1.54 2.93 -4.27
N GLY A 151 1.31 1.61 -4.37
CA GLY A 151 0.21 1.03 -5.13
C GLY A 151 -1.17 1.52 -4.70
N THR A 152 -1.37 1.88 -3.42
CA THR A 152 -2.62 2.51 -2.95
C THR A 152 -2.82 3.89 -3.55
N ALA A 153 -1.76 4.68 -3.73
CA ALA A 153 -1.85 5.99 -4.38
C ALA A 153 -2.21 5.84 -5.86
N MET A 154 -1.51 4.95 -6.56
CA MET A 154 -1.76 4.69 -7.99
C MET A 154 -3.17 4.13 -8.22
N THR A 155 -3.58 3.15 -7.42
CA THR A 155 -4.93 2.57 -7.48
C THR A 155 -5.98 3.63 -7.22
N HIS A 156 -5.77 4.49 -6.22
CA HIS A 156 -6.68 5.58 -5.92
C HIS A 156 -6.84 6.54 -7.09
N ASP A 157 -5.74 7.04 -7.66
CA ASP A 157 -5.78 8.00 -8.76
C ASP A 157 -6.40 7.37 -10.01
N VAL A 158 -6.09 6.09 -10.29
CA VAL A 158 -6.68 5.35 -11.41
C VAL A 158 -8.17 5.16 -11.23
N LEU A 159 -8.63 4.66 -10.08
CA LEU A 159 -10.06 4.44 -9.83
C LEU A 159 -10.84 5.75 -9.87
N THR A 160 -10.25 6.84 -9.39
CA THR A 160 -10.86 8.18 -9.49
C THR A 160 -11.02 8.62 -10.94
N SER A 161 -10.05 8.33 -11.81
CA SER A 161 -10.13 8.67 -13.24
C SER A 161 -10.96 7.69 -14.06
N LEU A 162 -11.09 6.44 -13.60
CA LEU A 162 -11.76 5.35 -14.31
C LEU A 162 -13.27 5.35 -14.07
N TYR A 163 -13.74 5.67 -12.87
CA TYR A 163 -15.16 5.64 -12.54
C TYR A 163 -15.84 6.98 -12.74
N LEU A 164 -17.04 6.94 -13.30
CA LEU A 164 -17.96 8.09 -13.37
C LEU A 164 -18.63 8.30 -12.01
N ARG A 165 -18.71 9.57 -11.62
CA ARG A 165 -19.62 10.01 -10.55
C ARG A 165 -21.08 9.95 -11.03
N PRO A 166 -22.06 9.84 -10.12
CA PRO A 166 -23.47 9.76 -10.52
C PRO A 166 -23.97 10.98 -11.30
N ASP A 167 -23.40 12.15 -11.05
CA ASP A 167 -23.73 13.43 -11.69
C ASP A 167 -22.95 13.70 -12.98
N GLU A 168 -21.95 12.87 -13.31
CA GLU A 168 -21.19 13.01 -14.55
C GLU A 168 -21.94 12.39 -15.75
N PRO A 169 -21.89 13.03 -16.93
CA PRO A 169 -22.41 12.45 -18.17
C PRO A 169 -21.65 11.17 -18.54
N ASP A 170 -22.25 10.34 -19.40
CA ASP A 170 -21.56 9.16 -19.93
C ASP A 170 -20.27 9.56 -20.69
N ASP A 171 -19.25 8.73 -20.54
CA ASP A 171 -17.90 8.91 -21.10
C ASP A 171 -17.36 7.52 -21.48
N ASP A 172 -17.00 7.34 -22.75
CA ASP A 172 -16.52 6.06 -23.30
C ASP A 172 -15.21 5.58 -22.67
N GLU A 173 -14.44 6.48 -22.06
CA GLU A 173 -13.19 6.17 -21.38
C GLU A 173 -13.37 5.84 -19.89
N LYS A 174 -14.59 5.91 -19.37
CA LYS A 174 -14.92 5.65 -17.97
C LYS A 174 -16.01 4.59 -17.83
N ILE A 175 -16.21 4.12 -16.59
CA ILE A 175 -17.20 3.10 -16.26
C ILE A 175 -18.09 3.53 -15.10
N ARG A 176 -19.31 2.99 -15.04
CA ARG A 176 -20.23 3.19 -13.92
C ARG A 176 -20.14 2.03 -12.93
N TYR A 177 -20.21 2.35 -11.64
CA TYR A 177 -20.21 1.37 -10.54
C TYR A 177 -21.26 0.27 -10.74
N ILE A 178 -22.48 0.64 -11.13
CA ILE A 178 -23.59 -0.30 -11.31
C ILE A 178 -23.29 -1.44 -12.29
N ASN A 179 -22.44 -1.19 -13.29
CA ASN A 179 -22.06 -2.16 -14.31
C ASN A 179 -20.84 -2.97 -13.86
N HIS A 180 -19.86 -2.31 -13.26
CA HIS A 180 -18.54 -2.88 -12.94
C HIS A 180 -18.12 -2.58 -11.49
N PRO A 181 -18.84 -3.09 -10.48
CA PRO A 181 -18.47 -2.83 -9.09
C PRO A 181 -17.24 -3.66 -8.68
N LEU A 182 -16.30 -3.06 -7.94
CA LEU A 182 -15.32 -3.86 -7.21
C LEU A 182 -16.03 -4.58 -6.07
N SER A 183 -15.78 -5.87 -5.90
CA SER A 183 -16.39 -6.64 -4.81
C SER A 183 -15.68 -6.42 -3.49
N GLY A 184 -14.39 -6.08 -3.52
CA GLY A 184 -13.67 -5.58 -2.35
C GLY A 184 -12.50 -4.70 -2.76
N LEU A 185 -12.25 -3.63 -2.00
CA LEU A 185 -11.10 -2.75 -2.19
C LEU A 185 -10.31 -2.64 -0.88
N TRP A 186 -9.11 -3.20 -0.87
CA TRP A 186 -8.22 -3.27 0.28
C TRP A 186 -7.01 -2.38 0.03
N MET A 187 -6.92 -1.28 0.78
CA MET A 187 -5.84 -0.29 0.68
C MET A 187 -4.89 -0.47 1.87
N VAL A 188 -3.94 -1.39 1.72
CA VAL A 188 -3.01 -1.83 2.76
C VAL A 188 -1.82 -0.89 2.83
N ALA A 189 -1.47 -0.44 4.04
CA ALA A 189 -0.46 0.61 4.23
C ALA A 189 -0.77 1.84 3.38
N ASN A 190 -2.00 2.36 3.48
CA ASN A 190 -2.48 3.40 2.57
C ASN A 190 -1.66 4.70 2.67
N VAL A 191 -0.90 5.01 1.62
CA VAL A 191 -0.07 6.24 1.50
C VAL A 191 -0.63 7.25 0.50
N SER A 192 -1.84 7.05 -0.02
CA SER A 192 -2.48 7.97 -0.99
C SER A 192 -2.47 9.44 -0.54
N ARG A 193 -2.67 9.70 0.75
CA ARG A 193 -2.58 11.07 1.32
C ARG A 193 -1.15 11.60 1.37
N MET A 194 -0.16 10.73 1.57
CA MET A 194 1.25 11.10 1.55
C MET A 194 1.65 11.55 0.14
N THR A 195 1.31 10.77 -0.88
CA THR A 195 1.65 11.06 -2.27
C THR A 195 0.86 12.24 -2.82
N GLN A 196 -0.40 12.43 -2.40
CA GLN A 196 -1.23 13.56 -2.82
C GLN A 196 -0.61 14.93 -2.48
N ILE A 197 0.19 15.00 -1.41
CA ILE A 197 0.95 16.22 -1.08
C ILE A 197 1.88 16.62 -2.24
N LEU A 198 2.49 15.65 -2.91
CA LEU A 198 3.40 15.87 -4.04
C LEU A 198 2.63 15.99 -5.36
N THR A 199 1.72 15.05 -5.65
CA THR A 199 1.01 15.01 -6.94
C THR A 199 0.01 16.14 -7.11
N ARG A 200 -0.55 16.66 -6.00
CA ARG A 200 -1.66 17.63 -5.99
C ARG A 200 -2.83 17.23 -6.87
N TYR A 201 -3.01 15.92 -7.08
CA TYR A 201 -4.16 15.38 -7.79
C TYR A 201 -5.41 15.49 -6.89
N LEU A 202 -6.36 14.56 -7.03
CA LEU A 202 -7.58 14.59 -6.23
C LEU A 202 -7.32 14.14 -4.79
N ASP A 203 -7.94 14.84 -3.83
CA ASP A 203 -7.80 14.52 -2.40
C ASP A 203 -8.45 13.16 -2.08
N PRO A 204 -7.67 12.17 -1.59
CA PRO A 204 -8.21 10.87 -1.21
C PRO A 204 -9.28 10.90 -0.13
N ASN A 205 -9.30 11.93 0.73
CA ASN A 205 -10.32 12.04 1.78
C ASN A 205 -11.68 12.50 1.24
N HIS A 206 -11.75 12.96 -0.01
CA HIS A 206 -12.96 13.51 -0.63
C HIS A 206 -13.26 12.86 -1.99
N SER A 207 -12.67 11.69 -2.26
CA SER A 207 -12.84 10.98 -3.53
C SER A 207 -14.01 9.98 -3.48
N ILE A 208 -14.37 9.46 -4.67
CA ILE A 208 -15.31 8.34 -4.82
C ILE A 208 -14.66 6.98 -4.58
N VAL A 209 -13.36 6.93 -4.28
CA VAL A 209 -12.63 5.67 -4.07
C VAL A 209 -12.90 5.17 -2.66
N ARG A 210 -14.08 4.59 -2.52
CA ARG A 210 -14.67 4.05 -1.31
C ARG A 210 -15.76 3.05 -1.67
N ASP A 211 -16.42 2.52 -0.66
CA ASP A 211 -17.62 1.74 -0.80
C ASP A 211 -18.83 2.59 -1.21
N ASP A 212 -19.63 2.05 -2.14
CA ASP A 212 -20.85 2.66 -2.64
C ASP A 212 -21.99 2.46 -1.63
N SER A 213 -22.70 3.52 -1.29
CA SER A 213 -23.78 3.51 -0.30
C SER A 213 -24.90 4.48 -0.66
N ALA A 214 -26.03 4.39 0.03
CA ALA A 214 -27.17 5.28 -0.18
C ALA A 214 -26.83 6.77 -0.05
N ASN A 215 -25.77 7.12 0.70
CA ASN A 215 -25.40 8.51 1.01
C ASN A 215 -24.08 8.94 0.36
N SER A 216 -23.38 8.06 -0.34
CA SER A 216 -22.07 8.35 -0.93
C SER A 216 -21.78 7.40 -2.07
N ALA A 217 -21.54 7.98 -3.26
CA ALA A 217 -21.10 7.23 -4.41
C ALA A 217 -19.73 6.58 -4.17
N GLY A 218 -19.59 5.33 -4.59
CA GLY A 218 -18.36 4.56 -4.43
C GLY A 218 -18.01 3.73 -5.66
N VAL A 219 -16.86 3.08 -5.59
CA VAL A 219 -16.35 2.18 -6.63
C VAL A 219 -16.36 0.71 -6.20
N ALA A 220 -16.56 0.45 -4.90
CA ALA A 220 -16.52 -0.89 -4.31
C ALA A 220 -17.80 -1.23 -3.53
N LYS A 221 -18.08 -2.52 -3.34
CA LYS A 221 -19.12 -3.00 -2.40
C LYS A 221 -18.67 -2.85 -0.95
N ILE A 222 -17.42 -3.22 -0.66
CA ILE A 222 -16.79 -3.08 0.65
C ILE A 222 -15.39 -2.47 0.50
N TYR A 223 -15.00 -1.65 1.46
CA TYR A 223 -13.76 -0.88 1.42
C TYR A 223 -12.99 -0.98 2.74
N TYR A 224 -11.72 -1.37 2.66
CA TYR A 224 -10.84 -1.57 3.81
C TYR A 224 -9.56 -0.76 3.66
N PRO A 225 -9.56 0.51 4.12
CA PRO A 225 -8.33 1.22 4.41
C PRO A 225 -7.66 0.62 5.64
N ILE A 226 -6.38 0.26 5.53
CA ILE A 226 -5.66 -0.45 6.59
C ILE A 226 -4.34 0.25 6.87
N TYR A 227 -4.03 0.42 8.16
CA TYR A 227 -2.71 0.89 8.58
C TYR A 227 -2.26 0.25 9.89
N ASN A 228 -0.95 0.21 10.08
CA ASN A 228 -0.28 -0.20 11.31
C ASN A 228 0.28 1.05 12.00
N GLN A 229 0.06 1.18 13.31
CA GLN A 229 0.59 2.30 14.09
C GLN A 229 2.13 2.38 14.10
N PHE A 230 2.83 1.28 13.77
CA PHE A 230 4.28 1.22 13.65
C PHE A 230 4.79 1.37 12.22
N ASP A 231 3.91 1.51 11.23
CA ASP A 231 4.28 1.74 9.84
C ASP A 231 4.57 3.25 9.63
N PRO A 232 5.83 3.63 9.37
CA PRO A 232 6.24 5.03 9.35
C PRO A 232 5.55 5.85 8.25
N PHE A 233 5.22 5.23 7.11
CA PHE A 233 4.62 5.94 5.99
C PHE A 233 3.17 6.33 6.28
N THR A 234 2.43 5.45 6.97
CA THR A 234 1.03 5.71 7.35
C THR A 234 0.91 6.67 8.55
N VAL A 235 1.95 6.73 9.40
CA VAL A 235 2.05 7.70 10.50
C VAL A 235 2.34 9.10 9.97
N PHE A 236 3.16 9.21 8.92
CA PHE A 236 3.48 10.49 8.31
C PHE A 236 2.25 11.20 7.75
N LYS A 237 1.38 10.52 7.00
CA LYS A 237 0.15 11.14 6.51
C LYS A 237 -0.99 10.13 6.45
N ARG A 238 -1.93 10.26 7.37
CA ARG A 238 -3.00 9.28 7.57
C ARG A 238 -4.21 9.55 6.66
N TYR A 239 -4.74 8.47 6.09
CA TYR A 239 -6.08 8.40 5.50
C TYR A 239 -7.14 8.28 6.60
N LEU A 240 -8.18 9.11 6.56
CA LEU A 240 -9.10 9.29 7.69
C LEU A 240 -10.58 8.97 7.39
N VAL A 241 -10.90 8.60 6.15
CA VAL A 241 -12.30 8.31 5.79
C VAL A 241 -12.71 6.96 6.37
N GLU A 242 -13.78 6.96 7.14
CA GLU A 242 -14.43 5.74 7.64
C GLU A 242 -15.30 5.14 6.52
N PRO A 243 -15.13 3.84 6.19
CA PRO A 243 -16.03 3.12 5.30
C PRO A 243 -17.45 2.99 5.88
N VAL A 244 -18.44 2.72 5.03
CA VAL A 244 -19.84 2.45 5.43
C VAL A 244 -20.08 0.95 5.67
N TYR A 245 -19.59 0.09 4.78
CA TYR A 245 -19.80 -1.36 4.76
C TYR A 245 -18.53 -2.18 5.01
N GLY A 246 -17.35 -1.55 4.96
CA GLY A 246 -16.09 -2.15 5.41
C GLY A 246 -15.65 -1.60 6.77
N ASP A 247 -14.35 -1.56 7.02
CA ASP A 247 -13.78 -1.01 8.26
C ASP A 247 -12.43 -0.33 8.02
N LEU A 248 -12.16 0.73 8.78
CA LEU A 248 -10.84 1.34 8.88
C LEU A 248 -10.03 0.56 9.93
N ILE A 249 -9.33 -0.48 9.47
CA ILE A 249 -8.58 -1.39 10.35
C ILE A 249 -7.29 -0.72 10.80
N ARG A 250 -7.09 -0.70 12.13
CA ARG A 250 -5.97 -0.04 12.82
C ARG A 250 -5.18 -1.05 13.62
N THR A 251 -4.15 -1.65 13.02
CA THR A 251 -3.31 -2.59 13.75
C THR A 251 -2.30 -1.83 14.63
N ASN A 252 -2.01 -2.36 15.81
CA ASN A 252 -1.16 -1.72 16.83
C ASN A 252 -0.09 -2.66 17.36
N SER A 253 0.36 -3.57 16.50
CA SER A 253 1.29 -4.65 16.84
C SER A 253 2.54 -4.57 15.96
N LEU A 254 3.67 -4.86 16.57
CA LEU A 254 4.97 -5.01 15.90
C LEU A 254 5.39 -6.48 16.09
N ARG A 255 5.92 -7.14 15.06
CA ARG A 255 6.17 -8.59 15.11
C ARG A 255 7.54 -8.95 14.53
N PHE A 256 8.17 -9.98 15.08
CA PHE A 256 9.26 -10.69 14.40
C PHE A 256 8.67 -11.69 13.39
N ILE A 257 8.90 -11.44 12.12
CA ILE A 257 8.62 -12.37 11.02
C ILE A 257 9.76 -13.39 10.99
N LYS A 258 9.46 -14.66 11.25
CA LYS A 258 10.43 -15.76 11.13
C LYS A 258 10.47 -16.25 9.69
N HIS A 259 11.66 -16.35 9.13
CA HIS A 259 11.91 -16.91 7.80
C HIS A 259 12.27 -18.39 7.89
N THR A 260 12.22 -19.09 6.76
CA THR A 260 12.52 -20.52 6.67
C THR A 260 13.97 -20.85 7.01
N ASP A 261 14.88 -19.91 6.83
CA ASP A 261 16.29 -20.02 7.20
C ASP A 261 16.56 -19.75 8.70
N GLY A 262 15.50 -19.51 9.49
CA GLY A 262 15.58 -19.21 10.92
C GLY A 262 15.88 -17.74 11.22
N SER A 263 16.16 -16.91 10.21
CA SER A 263 16.34 -15.47 10.41
C SER A 263 15.01 -14.80 10.84
N LYS A 264 15.13 -13.68 11.52
CA LYS A 264 13.99 -12.86 11.95
C LYS A 264 14.12 -11.47 11.36
N THR A 265 13.01 -10.92 10.88
CA THR A 265 12.94 -9.51 10.47
C THR A 265 11.76 -8.82 11.11
N VAL A 266 11.83 -7.50 11.20
CA VAL A 266 10.73 -6.64 11.61
C VAL A 266 10.43 -5.70 10.46
N ASN A 267 9.23 -5.80 9.89
CA ASN A 267 8.80 -4.93 8.81
C ASN A 267 7.29 -4.65 8.96
N PRO A 268 6.89 -3.63 9.73
CA PRO A 268 5.48 -3.27 9.90
C PRO A 268 4.83 -2.76 8.61
N HIS A 269 5.62 -2.51 7.56
CA HIS A 269 5.14 -2.08 6.25
C HIS A 269 4.89 -3.26 5.28
N SER A 270 5.29 -4.50 5.60
CA SER A 270 5.13 -5.65 4.69
C SER A 270 3.68 -6.14 4.59
N LEU A 271 3.25 -6.53 3.39
CA LEU A 271 1.96 -7.20 3.17
C LEU A 271 1.82 -8.48 3.98
N THR A 272 2.92 -9.25 4.09
CA THR A 272 2.96 -10.45 4.92
C THR A 272 2.55 -10.14 6.35
N GLU A 273 3.05 -9.03 6.91
CA GLU A 273 2.72 -8.65 8.29
C GLU A 273 1.27 -8.21 8.44
N TYR A 274 0.80 -7.34 7.53
CA TYR A 274 -0.59 -6.90 7.53
C TYR A 274 -1.55 -8.09 7.48
N PHE A 275 -1.41 -8.98 6.50
CA PHE A 275 -2.30 -10.13 6.35
C PHE A 275 -2.11 -11.22 7.41
N SER A 276 -0.93 -11.32 8.04
CA SER A 276 -0.72 -12.22 9.18
C SER A 276 -1.56 -11.81 10.40
N ASN A 277 -1.89 -10.52 10.54
CA ASN A 277 -2.70 -10.03 11.63
C ASN A 277 -4.16 -10.51 11.48
N PRO A 278 -4.76 -11.20 12.46
CA PRO A 278 -6.15 -11.64 12.39
C PRO A 278 -7.18 -10.53 12.19
N GLU A 279 -6.88 -9.29 12.58
CA GLU A 279 -7.77 -8.14 12.32
C GLU A 279 -7.90 -7.84 10.81
N VAL A 280 -6.91 -8.24 10.01
CA VAL A 280 -6.89 -8.05 8.55
C VAL A 280 -7.12 -9.36 7.82
N GLY A 281 -6.27 -10.37 8.05
CA GLY A 281 -6.32 -11.63 7.32
C GLY A 281 -7.57 -12.45 7.60
N ALA A 282 -8.03 -12.52 8.86
CA ALA A 282 -9.26 -13.25 9.16
C ALA A 282 -10.49 -12.52 8.63
N GLU A 283 -10.46 -11.18 8.61
CA GLU A 283 -11.51 -10.37 8.00
C GLU A 283 -11.54 -10.59 6.48
N PHE A 284 -10.39 -10.56 5.81
CA PHE A 284 -10.28 -10.84 4.38
C PHE A 284 -10.86 -12.21 4.02
N LEU A 285 -10.46 -13.24 4.76
CA LEU A 285 -10.96 -14.60 4.56
C LEU A 285 -12.46 -14.71 4.84
N TYR A 286 -12.96 -14.04 5.87
CA TYR A 286 -14.39 -14.07 6.20
C TYR A 286 -15.24 -13.41 5.11
N GLN A 287 -14.79 -12.27 4.59
CA GLN A 287 -15.55 -11.50 3.61
C GLN A 287 -15.60 -12.16 2.23
N HIS A 288 -14.52 -12.84 1.83
CA HIS A 288 -14.33 -13.29 0.45
C HIS A 288 -14.28 -14.81 0.28
N THR A 289 -14.58 -15.57 1.34
CA THR A 289 -14.69 -17.03 1.25
C THR A 289 -15.98 -17.52 1.92
N MET A 290 -16.28 -18.81 1.75
CA MET A 290 -17.39 -19.48 2.44
C MET A 290 -17.00 -19.98 3.85
N LEU A 291 -15.83 -19.61 4.36
CA LEU A 291 -15.34 -20.07 5.66
C LEU A 291 -16.21 -19.50 6.80
N GLN A 292 -16.63 -20.39 7.69
CA GLN A 292 -17.39 -20.03 8.89
C GLN A 292 -16.43 -19.54 9.99
N ILE A 293 -15.96 -18.30 9.88
CA ILE A 293 -15.05 -17.69 10.87
C ILE A 293 -15.88 -17.04 11.99
N THR A 294 -15.97 -17.72 13.14
CA THR A 294 -16.73 -17.22 14.29
C THR A 294 -15.97 -16.15 15.09
N PRO A 295 -16.66 -15.30 15.88
CA PRO A 295 -16.01 -14.36 16.79
C PRO A 295 -15.04 -15.03 17.78
N ALA A 296 -15.36 -16.22 18.27
CA ALA A 296 -14.49 -16.99 19.16
C ALA A 296 -13.19 -17.44 18.46
N MET A 297 -13.27 -17.87 17.21
CA MET A 297 -12.09 -18.22 16.41
C MET A 297 -11.20 -17.00 16.17
N ARG A 298 -11.79 -15.84 15.84
CA ARG A 298 -11.03 -14.58 15.67
C ARG A 298 -10.32 -14.17 16.94
N GLN A 299 -11.01 -14.25 18.08
CA GLN A 299 -10.42 -13.91 19.37
C GLN A 299 -9.26 -14.86 19.73
N ALA A 300 -9.44 -16.17 19.52
CA ALA A 300 -8.37 -17.15 19.73
C ALA A 300 -7.17 -16.92 18.80
N ALA A 301 -7.43 -16.59 17.53
CA ALA A 301 -6.38 -16.24 16.57
C ALA A 301 -5.61 -14.99 17.00
N LYS A 302 -6.31 -13.95 17.48
CA LYS A 302 -5.68 -12.73 18.02
C LYS A 302 -4.76 -13.04 19.19
N VAL A 303 -5.20 -13.87 20.14
CA VAL A 303 -4.35 -14.30 21.27
C VAL A 303 -3.08 -15.00 20.78
N LYS A 304 -3.19 -15.95 19.83
CA LYS A 304 -2.01 -16.62 19.24
C LYS A 304 -1.10 -15.67 18.46
N TYR A 305 -1.67 -14.72 17.72
CA TYR A 305 -0.89 -13.72 16.99
C TYR A 305 -0.08 -12.85 17.97
N LEU A 306 -0.68 -12.39 19.07
CA LEU A 306 -0.01 -11.57 20.08
C LEU A 306 1.15 -12.29 20.78
N THR A 307 1.21 -13.64 20.80
CA THR A 307 2.40 -14.34 21.33
C THR A 307 3.63 -14.23 20.43
N THR A 308 3.47 -13.67 19.23
CA THR A 308 4.56 -13.45 18.27
C THR A 308 5.01 -12.00 18.20
N THR A 309 4.31 -11.09 18.87
CA THR A 309 4.56 -9.65 18.83
C THR A 309 5.71 -9.23 19.76
N ILE A 310 6.25 -8.05 19.48
CA ILE A 310 7.37 -7.42 20.16
C ILE A 310 6.81 -6.43 21.18
N ASP A 311 7.32 -6.52 22.42
CA ASP A 311 7.12 -5.56 23.50
C ASP A 311 8.47 -5.12 24.10
N GLY A 312 8.45 -4.15 25.02
CA GLY A 312 9.63 -3.66 25.71
C GLY A 312 10.41 -2.56 24.96
N GLU A 313 11.71 -2.46 25.24
CA GLU A 313 12.56 -1.32 24.85
C GLU A 313 12.56 -1.01 23.35
N LEU A 314 12.58 -2.04 22.50
CA LEU A 314 12.52 -1.85 21.05
C LEU A 314 11.25 -1.10 20.62
N LYS A 315 10.10 -1.45 21.22
CA LYS A 315 8.82 -0.82 20.90
C LYS A 315 8.81 0.66 21.30
N ASP A 316 9.47 1.01 22.39
CA ASP A 316 9.56 2.39 22.86
C ASP A 316 10.52 3.22 22.02
N ALA A 317 11.69 2.69 21.66
CA ALA A 317 12.61 3.33 20.72
C ALA A 317 11.96 3.59 19.34
N VAL A 318 11.14 2.65 18.86
CA VAL A 318 10.34 2.85 17.64
C VAL A 318 9.36 4.01 17.78
N LYS A 319 8.64 4.10 18.90
CA LYS A 319 7.67 5.20 19.13
C LYS A 319 8.35 6.58 19.13
N GLU A 320 9.58 6.68 19.63
CA GLU A 320 10.33 7.94 19.61
C GLU A 320 10.58 8.42 18.17
N ILE A 321 11.00 7.52 17.28
CA ILE A 321 11.22 7.86 15.86
C ILE A 321 9.89 8.19 15.17
N LEU A 322 8.82 7.44 15.46
CA LEU A 322 7.49 7.73 14.93
C LEU A 322 6.94 9.08 15.39
N ALA A 323 7.30 9.54 16.59
CA ALA A 323 6.97 10.88 17.07
C ALA A 323 7.67 11.98 16.22
N LYS A 324 8.93 11.78 15.85
CA LYS A 324 9.65 12.66 14.91
C LYS A 324 8.96 12.72 13.54
N ILE A 325 8.53 11.56 13.03
CA ILE A 325 7.77 11.47 11.76
C ILE A 325 6.43 12.22 11.85
N LYS A 326 5.70 12.06 12.95
CA LYS A 326 4.44 12.78 13.17
C LYS A 326 4.65 14.29 13.24
N ALA A 327 5.73 14.75 13.87
CA ALA A 327 6.08 16.17 13.89
C ALA A 327 6.38 16.72 12.49
N LEU A 328 7.07 15.94 11.65
CA LEU A 328 7.35 16.29 10.25
C LEU A 328 6.07 16.49 9.42
N SER A 329 5.03 15.69 9.68
CA SER A 329 3.71 15.83 9.04
C SER A 329 3.08 17.21 9.24
N ASN A 330 3.26 17.79 10.44
CA ASN A 330 2.73 19.11 10.77
C ASN A 330 3.42 20.21 9.96
N THR A 331 4.72 20.09 9.74
CA THR A 331 5.48 21.01 8.87
C THR A 331 4.96 20.97 7.44
N VAL A 332 4.66 19.78 6.93
CA VAL A 332 4.13 19.60 5.57
C VAL A 332 2.74 20.21 5.39
N ASN A 333 1.86 20.09 6.39
CA ASN A 333 0.53 20.72 6.33
C ASN A 333 0.59 22.25 6.16
N ALA A 334 1.67 22.88 6.59
CA ALA A 334 1.86 24.32 6.50
C ALA A 334 2.56 24.77 5.21
N SER A 335 3.07 23.84 4.40
CA SER A 335 3.88 24.17 3.22
C SER A 335 3.14 23.92 1.90
N ASN A 336 3.16 24.92 1.02
CA ASN A 336 2.70 24.83 -0.37
C ASN A 336 3.87 24.84 -1.37
N ASP A 337 5.11 24.78 -0.89
CA ASP A 337 6.31 24.84 -1.72
C ASP A 337 6.82 23.43 -2.05
N LEU A 338 6.96 23.11 -3.35
CA LEU A 338 7.35 21.78 -3.80
C LEU A 338 8.74 21.37 -3.29
N LEU A 339 9.69 22.30 -3.22
CA LEU A 339 11.03 21.99 -2.70
C LEU A 339 10.97 21.59 -1.23
N SER A 340 10.23 22.34 -0.41
CA SER A 340 9.98 22.02 0.99
C SER A 340 9.32 20.65 1.16
N LEU A 341 8.39 20.29 0.28
CA LEU A 341 7.73 18.98 0.30
C LEU A 341 8.69 17.85 -0.06
N ILE A 342 9.59 18.06 -1.03
CA ILE A 342 10.64 17.09 -1.37
C ILE A 342 11.63 16.95 -0.21
N SER A 343 12.07 18.04 0.42
CA SER A 343 12.93 17.99 1.61
C SER A 343 12.27 17.24 2.77
N CYS A 344 10.96 17.42 2.98
CA CYS A 344 10.21 16.63 3.96
C CYS A 344 10.15 15.15 3.60
N SER A 345 9.97 14.81 2.32
CA SER A 345 10.04 13.42 1.85
C SER A 345 11.43 12.81 2.12
N MET A 346 12.52 13.53 1.82
CA MET A 346 13.88 13.08 2.13
C MET A 346 14.06 12.81 3.63
N GLN A 347 13.60 13.74 4.48
CA GLN A 347 13.70 13.59 5.93
C GLN A 347 12.87 12.41 6.47
N LEU A 348 11.68 12.17 5.90
CA LEU A 348 10.89 10.97 6.22
C LEU A 348 11.71 9.71 5.96
N PHE A 349 12.31 9.58 4.77
CA PHE A 349 13.10 8.39 4.42
C PHE A 349 14.35 8.20 5.29
N LEU A 350 14.96 9.27 5.79
CA LEU A 350 16.02 9.16 6.79
C LEU A 350 15.51 8.57 8.12
N PHE A 351 14.31 8.95 8.57
CA PHE A 351 13.70 8.34 9.75
C PHE A 351 13.28 6.89 9.51
N VAL A 352 12.82 6.54 8.31
CA VAL A 352 12.54 5.13 7.96
C VAL A 352 13.84 4.31 7.97
N LYS A 353 14.96 4.88 7.51
CA LYS A 353 16.27 4.24 7.62
C LYS A 353 16.68 4.02 9.07
N GLU A 354 16.52 5.03 9.92
CA GLU A 354 16.78 4.93 11.38
C GLU A 354 15.99 3.77 12.00
N LEU A 355 14.70 3.61 11.64
CA LEU A 355 13.89 2.48 12.08
C LEU A 355 14.41 1.13 11.59
N LYS A 356 14.80 1.01 10.32
CA LYS A 356 15.36 -0.24 9.76
C LYS A 356 16.67 -0.63 10.46
N ASP A 357 17.55 0.33 10.70
CA ASP A 357 18.83 0.11 11.39
C ASP A 357 18.58 -0.36 12.85
N LEU A 358 17.58 0.23 13.52
CA LEU A 358 17.14 -0.17 14.86
C LEU A 358 16.61 -1.62 14.87
N TYR A 359 15.77 -1.99 13.89
CA TYR A 359 15.27 -3.36 13.74
C TYR A 359 16.38 -4.38 13.48
N ALA A 360 17.36 -4.02 12.64
CA ALA A 360 18.48 -4.89 12.31
C ALA A 360 19.38 -5.15 13.52
N THR A 361 19.62 -4.14 14.35
CA THR A 361 20.45 -4.25 15.57
C THR A 361 19.78 -5.16 16.60
N SER A 362 18.47 -4.98 16.79
CA SER A 362 17.71 -5.74 17.78
C SER A 362 17.54 -7.21 17.39
N SER A 363 17.43 -7.50 16.09
CA SER A 363 17.32 -8.87 15.58
C SER A 363 18.60 -9.69 15.82
N LYS A 364 19.76 -9.03 15.98
CA LYS A 364 21.05 -9.68 16.31
C LYS A 364 21.24 -9.94 17.80
N GLN A 365 20.57 -9.18 18.67
CA GLN A 365 20.71 -9.31 20.13
C GLN A 365 19.73 -10.34 20.74
N GLY A 366 18.67 -10.70 20.01
CA GLY A 366 17.67 -11.70 20.41
C GLY A 366 17.80 -13.07 19.72
N ALA A 367 18.98 -13.34 19.15
CA ALA A 367 19.41 -14.65 18.62
C ALA A 367 20.53 -15.17 19.53
#